data_AF-A0A522AQM4-F1
#
_entry.id   AF-A0A522AQM4-F1
#
_cell.length_a   1.000
_cell.length_b   1.000
_cell.length_c   1.000
_cell.angle_alpha   90.00
_cell.angle_beta   90.00
_cell.angle_gamma   90.00
#
_symmetry.space_group_name_H-M   'P 1'
#
loop_
_entity.id
_entity.type
_entity.pdbx_description
1 polymer ?
#
loop_
_entity_poly.entity_id
_entity_poly.type
_entity_poly.pdbx_seq_one_letter_code
_entity_poly.pdbx_strand_id
1 'polypeptide(L)' 'MQIDRDCGTKQGYLTKADAKRVARLMSSRHREGFHLYRCPHCALWHVGHVVPAVIRAAIQRLPTRRAWRVEASW' A
#
# COMPACT_ATOMS: atom_id res chain seq x y z
N MET A 1 8.01 -5.41 -19.88
CA MET A 1 7.11 -5.56 -18.70
C MET A 1 7.26 -4.33 -17.84
N GLN A 2 6.29 -3.41 -17.90
CA GLN A 2 6.36 -2.11 -17.23
C GLN A 2 5.79 -2.28 -15.82
N ILE A 3 6.63 -2.72 -14.89
CA ILE A 3 6.24 -2.85 -13.49
C ILE A 3 6.20 -1.43 -12.91
N ASP A 4 4.97 -1.01 -12.61
CA ASP A 4 4.55 0.20 -11.95
C ASP A 4 5.61 0.78 -10.99
N ARG A 5 6.02 2.03 -11.24
CA ARG A 5 7.07 2.76 -10.50
C ARG A 5 6.73 2.96 -9.01
N ASP A 6 5.51 2.67 -8.59
CA ASP A 6 5.01 2.91 -7.23
C ASP A 6 5.42 1.88 -6.17
N CYS A 7 5.85 0.67 -6.56
CA CYS A 7 6.36 -0.31 -5.59
C CYS A 7 7.85 -0.12 -5.29
N GLY A 8 8.65 0.35 -6.25
CA GLY A 8 10.12 0.40 -6.15
C GLY A 8 10.65 1.35 -5.07
N THR A 9 9.88 2.37 -4.69
CA THR A 9 10.22 3.32 -3.63
C THR A 9 9.79 2.86 -2.24
N LYS A 10 8.90 1.86 -2.15
CA LYS A 10 8.36 1.37 -0.88
C LYS A 10 9.15 0.17 -0.42
N GLN A 11 9.55 0.18 0.85
CA GLN A 11 10.21 -0.98 1.44
C GLN A 11 9.24 -2.18 1.43
N GLY A 12 9.66 -3.25 0.75
CA GLY A 12 8.95 -4.52 0.66
C GLY A 12 9.65 -5.61 1.48
N TYR A 13 8.87 -6.51 2.06
CA TYR A 13 9.34 -7.62 2.88
C TYR A 13 8.90 -8.95 2.26
N LEU A 14 9.79 -9.93 2.23
CA LEU A 14 9.50 -11.25 1.67
C LEU A 14 8.51 -12.04 2.54
N THR A 15 8.62 -11.90 3.86
CA THR A 15 7.79 -12.65 4.80
C THR A 15 6.81 -11.75 5.55
N LYS A 16 5.65 -12.34 5.88
CA LYS A 16 4.65 -11.69 6.75
C LYS A 16 5.21 -11.40 8.15
N ALA A 17 6.12 -12.25 8.63
CA ALA A 17 6.73 -12.11 9.95
C ALA A 17 7.61 -10.85 10.03
N ASP A 18 8.42 -10.60 9.00
CA ASP A 18 9.26 -9.40 8.93
C ASP A 18 8.42 -8.13 8.83
N ALA A 19 7.42 -8.13 7.94
CA ALA A 19 6.48 -7.02 7.83
C ALA A 19 5.75 -6.74 9.15
N LYS A 20 5.36 -7.79 9.90
CA LYS A 20 4.72 -7.64 11.22
C LYS A 20 5.67 -7.06 12.26
N ARG A 21 6.94 -7.47 12.26
CA ARG A 21 7.97 -6.91 13.15
C ARG A 21 8.14 -5.41 12.90
N VAL A 22 8.23 -5.00 11.63
CA VAL A 22 8.36 -3.58 11.27
C VAL A 22 7.08 -2.81 11.58
N ALA A 23 5.89 -3.34 11.27
CA ALA A 23 4.64 -2.67 11.61
C ALA A 23 4.50 -2.39 13.11
N ARG A 24 4.92 -3.34 13.96
CA ARG A 24 4.99 -3.15 15.42
C ARG A 24 6.01 -2.08 15.82
N LEU A 25 7.20 -2.12 15.22
CA LEU A 25 8.25 -1.13 15.48
C LEU A 25 7.77 0.29 15.11
N MET A 26 7.18 0.46 13.93
CA MET A 26 6.63 1.75 13.49
C MET A 26 5.50 2.22 14.41
N SER A 27 4.56 1.33 14.75
CA SER A 27 3.47 1.65 15.66
C SER A 27 3.94 2.02 17.08
N SER A 28 5.11 1.54 17.52
CA SER A 28 5.72 1.94 18.80
C SER A 28 6.39 3.32 18.76
N ARG A 29 6.80 3.78 17.56
CA ARG A 29 7.54 5.03 17.36
C ARG A 29 6.68 6.21 16.96
N HIS A 30 5.48 5.94 16.45
CA HIS A 30 4.56 6.95 15.97
C HIS A 30 3.19 6.76 16.64
N ARG A 31 2.44 7.85 16.82
CA ARG A 31 1.07 7.79 17.35
C ARG A 31 0.05 7.26 16.33
N GLU A 32 0.47 7.11 15.07
CA GLU A 32 -0.34 6.64 13.97
C GLU A 32 -0.34 5.10 13.92
N GLY A 33 -1.48 4.52 13.54
CA GLY A 33 -1.56 3.08 13.33
C GLY A 33 -0.90 2.66 12.01
N PHE A 34 -0.20 1.52 12.00
CA PHE A 34 0.33 0.91 10.78
C PHE A 34 -0.32 -0.45 10.54
N HIS A 35 -0.60 -0.75 9.28
CA HIS A 35 -1.06 -2.07 8.85
C HIS A 35 -0.12 -2.66 7.81
N LEU A 36 -0.09 -3.98 7.75
CA LEU A 36 0.64 -4.72 6.72
C LEU A 36 -0.33 -5.27 5.68
N TYR A 37 0.06 -5.24 4.41
CA TYR A 37 -0.71 -5.81 3.30
C TYR A 37 0.23 -6.47 2.29
N ARG A 38 -0.28 -7.48 1.56
CA ARG A 38 0.47 -8.09 0.46
C ARG A 38 0.13 -7.35 -0.82
N CYS A 39 1.15 -6.83 -1.51
CA CYS A 39 0.95 -6.11 -2.75
C CYS A 39 0.65 -7.10 -3.90
N PRO A 40 -0.43 -6.89 -4.68
CA PRO A 40 -0.75 -7.75 -5.81
C PRO A 40 0.21 -7.59 -7.00
N HIS A 41 0.97 -6.48 -7.06
CA HIS A 41 1.87 -6.18 -8.18
C HIS A 41 3.28 -6.77 -8.02
N CYS A 42 3.88 -6.66 -6.83
CA CYS A 42 5.23 -7.16 -6.55
C CYS A 42 5.25 -8.43 -5.69
N ALA A 43 4.09 -8.91 -5.24
CA ALA A 43 3.91 -10.06 -4.34
C ALA A 43 4.60 -9.96 -2.95
N LEU A 44 5.28 -8.86 -2.65
CA LEU A 44 5.91 -8.56 -1.36
C LEU A 44 4.91 -8.02 -0.33
N TRP A 45 5.27 -8.12 0.94
CA TRP A 45 4.56 -7.49 2.04
C TRP A 45 5.02 -6.05 2.23
N HIS A 46 4.08 -5.13 2.35
CA HIS A 46 4.36 -3.72 2.66
C HIS A 46 3.70 -3.32 3.97
N VAL A 47 4.24 -2.28 4.60
CA VAL A 47 3.69 -1.64 5.80
C VAL A 47 3.28 -0.22 5.42
N GLY A 48 2.04 0.16 5.72
CA GLY A 48 1.50 1.48 5.43
C GLY A 48 0.61 2.01 6.56
N HIS A 49 0.36 3.32 6.55
CA HIS A 49 -0.50 3.95 7.56
C HIS A 49 -1.92 3.38 7.51
N VAL A 50 -2.50 3.17 8.68
CA VAL A 50 -3.93 2.94 8.87
C VAL A 50 -4.60 4.30 8.67
N VAL A 51 -5.33 4.44 7.57
CA VAL A 51 -6.22 5.58 7.42
C VAL A 51 -7.26 5.52 8.55
N PRO A 52 -7.38 6.56 9.39
CA PRO A 52 -8.40 6.61 10.43
C PRO A 52 -9.78 6.30 9.86
N ALA A 53 -10.63 5.57 10.58
CA ALA A 53 -11.93 5.12 10.09
C ALA A 53 -12.80 6.28 9.53
N VAL A 54 -12.71 7.46 10.16
CA VAL A 54 -13.36 8.70 9.74
C VAL A 54 -12.93 9.17 8.34
N ILE A 55 -11.65 8.99 7.98
CA ILE A 55 -11.11 9.31 6.64
C ILE A 55 -11.33 8.14 5.68
N ARG A 56 -11.27 6.89 6.16
CA ARG A 56 -11.48 5.68 5.33
C ARG A 56 -12.84 5.69 4.64
N ALA A 57 -13.90 6.09 5.34
CA ALA A 57 -15.24 6.23 4.77
C ALA A 57 -15.31 7.34 3.71
N ALA A 58 -14.53 8.41 3.86
CA ALA A 58 -14.44 9.48 2.87
C ALA A 58 -13.64 9.07 1.62
N ILE A 59 -12.54 8.33 1.77
CA ILE A 59 -11.73 7.83 0.64
C ILE A 59 -12.50 6.80 -0.19
N GLN A 60 -13.26 5.89 0.44
CA GLN A 60 -14.09 4.92 -0.29
C GLN A 60 -15.19 5.57 -1.15
N ARG A 61 -15.57 6.82 -0.83
CA ARG A 61 -16.57 7.60 -1.58
C ARG A 61 -15.95 8.48 -2.66
N LEU A 62 -14.62 8.61 -2.71
CA LEU A 62 -13.98 9.28 -3.84
C LEU A 62 -14.11 8.38 -5.06
N PRO A 63 -14.71 8.84 -6.17
CA PRO A 63 -14.64 8.10 -7.41
C PRO A 63 -13.15 7.95 -7.74
N THR A 64 -12.70 6.71 -7.90
CA THR A 64 -11.34 6.40 -8.35
C THR A 64 -11.14 7.05 -9.72
N ARG A 65 -10.69 8.31 -9.75
CA ARG A 65 -10.45 9.03 -10.99
C ARG A 65 -9.29 8.36 -11.72
N ARG A 66 -9.59 7.97 -12.96
CA ARG A 66 -8.71 7.43 -14.02
C ARG A 66 -8.27 5.98 -13.86
N ALA A 67 -9.18 5.08 -14.23
CA ALA A 67 -8.79 3.95 -15.07
C ALA A 67 -8.18 4.52 -16.36
N TRP A 68 -6.87 4.40 -16.53
CA TRP A 68 -6.20 4.72 -17.79
C TRP A 68 -6.64 3.68 -18.83
N ARG A 69 -7.56 4.07 -19.69
CA ARG A 69 -7.85 3.36 -20.94
C ARG A 69 -6.64 3.57 -21.85
N VAL A 70 -5.77 2.58 -21.94
CA VAL A 70 -4.75 2.51 -23.00
C VAL A 70 -5.47 2.10 -24.27
N GLU A 71 -5.78 3.08 -25.13
CA GLU A 71 -6.17 2.81 -26.51
C GLU A 71 -4.94 2.33 -27.26
N ALA A 72 -5.00 1.08 -27.72
CA ALA A 72 -4.05 0.53 -28.66
C ALA A 72 -4.35 1.15 -30.03
N SER A 73 -3.40 1.93 -30.55
CA SER A 73 -3.34 2.28 -31.97
C SER A 73 -2.22 1.48 -32.62
N TRP A 74 -2.62 0.84 -33.71
CA TRP A 74 -1.92 -0.04 -34.64
C TRP A 74 -0.56 0.46 -35.12
#